data_AF-A0A0C9QUV0-F1
#
_entry.id   AF-A0A0C9QUV0-F1
#
_cell.length_a   1.000
_cell.length_b   1.000
_cell.length_c   1.000
_cell.angle_alpha   90.00
_cell.angle_beta   90.00
_cell.angle_gamma   90.00
#
_symmetry.space_group_name_H-M   'P 1'
#
loop_
_entity.id
_entity.type
_entity.pdbx_description
1 polymer ?
#
loop_
_entity_poly.entity_id
_entity_poly.type
_entity_poly.pdbx_seq_one_letter_code
_entity_poly.pdbx_strand_id
1 'polypeptide(L)'
;MNDYANASNTDEKVMTVEAYTFLNKTTEYYETGCQIPFNFYFITDVNRTSGPDQFKKVIDQWLTEIAGRPGAVANWVLGNHDGSRTASRYPGRGDQMTMLAMILPGVAVTYYGEEIGMIDKTDISYEDTQDPAGCNAGREKYKEKSRDPVRTPMQWNDDINAGEKLLMIIGRMIYHYRLQDSIKEKEHGYLSMRTLWN
;
A
#
# COMPACT_ATOMS: atom_id res chain seq x y z
N MET A 1 22.06 -12.71 4.62
CA MET A 1 21.90 -13.49 3.37
C MET A 1 23.08 -13.31 2.41
N ASN A 2 23.65 -12.10 2.33
CA ASN A 2 24.72 -11.74 1.39
C ASN A 2 25.98 -12.63 1.55
N ASP A 3 26.39 -12.97 2.78
CA ASP A 3 27.51 -13.89 3.02
C ASP A 3 27.29 -15.29 2.42
N TYR A 4 26.06 -15.80 2.45
CA TYR A 4 25.71 -17.07 1.81
C TYR A 4 25.75 -16.94 0.29
N ALA A 5 25.22 -15.86 -0.28
CA ALA A 5 25.27 -15.61 -1.73
C ALA A 5 26.71 -15.54 -2.23
N ASN A 6 27.57 -14.79 -1.53
CA ASN A 6 29.01 -14.70 -1.79
C ASN A 6 29.72 -16.06 -1.66
N ALA A 7 29.44 -16.83 -0.60
CA ALA A 7 30.08 -18.13 -0.36
C ALA A 7 29.61 -19.24 -1.30
N SER A 8 28.39 -19.14 -1.85
CA SER A 8 27.80 -20.14 -2.76
C SER A 8 27.81 -19.75 -4.23
N ASN A 9 28.31 -18.54 -4.56
CA ASN A 9 28.32 -17.96 -5.91
C ASN A 9 26.91 -17.96 -6.54
N THR A 10 25.92 -17.48 -5.78
CA THR A 10 24.53 -17.27 -6.23
C THR A 10 24.13 -15.81 -6.10
N ASP A 11 23.03 -15.43 -6.76
CA ASP A 11 22.42 -14.11 -6.57
C ASP A 11 22.04 -13.83 -5.11
N GLU A 12 22.08 -12.55 -4.73
CA GLU A 12 21.55 -12.12 -3.43
C GLU A 12 20.04 -12.32 -3.35
N LYS A 13 19.58 -12.75 -2.18
CA LYS A 13 18.15 -12.95 -1.88
C LYS A 13 17.72 -11.92 -0.84
N VAL A 14 16.58 -11.30 -1.09
CA VAL A 14 15.94 -10.37 -0.15
C VAL A 14 14.99 -11.17 0.73
N MET A 15 15.12 -10.99 2.04
CA MET A 15 14.14 -11.38 3.05
C MET A 15 13.42 -10.13 3.54
N THR A 16 12.09 -10.20 3.57
CA THR A 16 11.21 -9.21 4.17
C THR A 16 10.47 -9.82 5.35
N VAL A 17 10.11 -9.02 6.35
CA VAL A 17 9.36 -9.48 7.53
C VAL A 17 8.17 -8.56 7.77
N GLU A 18 6.99 -9.16 7.91
CA GLU A 18 5.76 -8.49 8.35
C GLU A 18 5.55 -8.72 9.85
N ALA A 19 5.54 -7.64 10.64
CA ALA A 19 5.22 -7.67 12.06
C ALA A 19 4.56 -6.35 12.49
N TYR A 20 3.34 -6.41 13.03
CA TYR A 20 2.69 -5.28 13.68
C TYR A 20 3.11 -5.26 15.16
N THR A 21 4.13 -4.48 15.48
CA THR A 21 4.72 -4.39 16.82
C THR A 21 5.32 -3.00 17.08
N PHE A 22 5.92 -2.81 18.25
CA PHE A 22 6.60 -1.56 18.64
C PHE A 22 7.84 -1.30 17.78
N LEU A 23 8.17 -0.04 17.54
CA LEU A 23 9.22 0.40 16.60
C LEU A 23 10.55 -0.33 16.81
N ASN A 24 11.04 -0.40 18.05
CA ASN A 24 12.27 -1.11 18.39
C ASN A 24 12.21 -2.62 18.10
N LYS A 25 11.03 -3.25 18.23
CA LYS A 25 10.82 -4.66 17.90
C LYS A 25 10.70 -4.90 16.39
N THR A 26 10.18 -3.94 15.64
CA THR A 26 10.17 -3.99 14.17
C THR A 26 11.58 -3.83 13.61
N THR A 27 12.42 -2.97 14.20
CA THR A 27 13.79 -2.72 13.72
C THR A 27 14.82 -3.71 14.25
N GLU A 28 14.57 -4.41 15.36
CA GLU A 28 15.37 -5.58 15.81
C GLU A 28 15.53 -6.64 14.69
N TYR A 29 14.57 -6.78 13.75
CA TYR A 29 14.69 -7.70 12.62
C TYR A 29 15.85 -7.41 11.66
N TYR A 30 16.39 -6.18 11.59
CA TYR A 30 17.60 -5.92 10.81
C TYR A 30 18.79 -6.74 11.33
N GLU A 31 18.83 -7.07 12.63
CA GLU A 31 19.90 -7.88 13.24
C GLU A 31 19.75 -9.38 12.95
N THR A 32 18.56 -9.85 12.53
CA THR A 32 18.33 -11.25 12.20
C THR A 32 18.67 -11.60 10.75
N GLY A 33 19.23 -10.65 9.99
CA GLY A 33 19.53 -10.80 8.56
C GLY A 33 18.36 -10.55 7.61
N CYS A 34 17.25 -9.99 8.11
CA CYS A 34 16.18 -9.44 7.28
C CYS A 34 16.61 -8.08 6.70
N GLN A 35 16.46 -7.88 5.39
CA GLN A 35 16.83 -6.60 4.77
C GLN A 35 15.70 -5.56 4.83
N ILE A 36 14.43 -5.99 4.90
CA ILE A 36 13.26 -5.09 4.92
C ILE A 36 12.19 -5.61 5.90
N PRO A 37 12.27 -5.29 7.20
CA PRO A 37 11.11 -5.34 8.08
C PRO A 37 10.14 -4.23 7.67
N PHE A 38 8.89 -4.58 7.38
CA PHE A 38 7.92 -3.64 6.82
C PHE A 38 7.54 -2.53 7.80
N ASN A 39 7.64 -1.29 7.33
CA ASN A 39 7.26 -0.08 8.05
C ASN A 39 5.78 0.26 7.80
N PHE A 40 4.91 -0.20 8.71
CA PHE A 40 3.47 0.06 8.63
C PHE A 40 3.02 1.35 9.33
N TYR A 41 3.91 2.26 9.76
CA TYR A 41 3.48 3.43 10.54
C TYR A 41 2.65 4.45 9.74
N PHE A 42 2.74 4.46 8.39
CA PHE A 42 1.79 5.18 7.53
C PHE A 42 0.38 4.53 7.43
N ILE A 43 0.23 3.29 7.92
CA ILE A 43 -1.06 2.59 8.06
C ILE A 43 -1.60 2.79 9.48
N THR A 44 -0.76 2.66 10.52
CA THR A 44 -1.21 2.58 11.92
C THR A 44 -1.26 3.91 12.68
N ASP A 45 -0.32 4.83 12.42
CA ASP A 45 -0.05 5.97 13.32
C ASP A 45 -0.46 7.33 12.75
N VAL A 46 -0.84 7.37 11.46
CA VAL A 46 -1.38 8.55 10.77
C VAL A 46 -2.63 8.18 9.95
N ASN A 47 -3.51 9.17 9.72
CA ASN A 47 -4.78 8.98 9.01
C ASN A 47 -5.32 10.32 8.42
N ARG A 48 -6.57 10.32 7.92
CA ARG A 48 -7.22 11.50 7.32
C ARG A 48 -7.16 12.79 8.13
N THR A 49 -7.08 12.74 9.47
CA THR A 49 -7.01 13.95 10.32
C THR A 49 -5.58 14.37 10.66
N SER A 50 -4.57 13.60 10.24
CA SER A 50 -3.17 13.88 10.55
C SER A 50 -2.63 15.08 9.76
N GLY A 51 -1.98 16.00 10.50
CA GLY A 51 -1.27 17.16 9.96
C GLY A 51 0.22 16.90 9.72
N PRO A 52 0.94 17.87 9.11
CA PRO A 52 2.34 17.71 8.71
C PRO A 52 3.29 17.26 9.83
N ASP A 53 3.12 17.79 11.04
CA ASP A 53 3.98 17.46 12.19
C ASP A 53 3.89 15.98 12.60
N GLN A 54 2.72 15.35 12.42
CA GLN A 54 2.52 13.94 12.73
C GLN A 54 3.17 13.03 11.67
N PHE A 55 3.08 13.40 10.38
CA PHE A 55 3.83 12.71 9.33
C PHE A 55 5.34 12.85 9.52
N LYS A 56 5.82 14.07 9.80
CA LYS A 56 7.23 14.32 10.11
C LYS A 56 7.68 13.49 11.30
N LYS A 57 6.90 13.45 12.38
CA LYS A 57 7.21 12.62 13.55
C LYS A 57 7.37 11.14 13.19
N VAL A 58 6.44 10.55 12.43
CA VAL A 58 6.53 9.14 11.99
C VAL A 58 7.77 8.89 11.14
N ILE A 59 8.08 9.78 10.20
CA ILE A 59 9.28 9.71 9.34
C ILE A 59 10.57 9.80 10.17
N ASP A 60 10.66 10.82 11.04
CA ASP A 60 11.82 11.06 11.91
C ASP A 60 12.04 9.89 12.87
N GLN A 61 10.97 9.31 13.44
CA GLN A 61 11.05 8.17 14.36
C GLN A 61 11.66 6.93 13.68
N TRP A 62 11.17 6.57 12.48
CA TRP A 62 11.71 5.43 11.74
C TRP A 62 13.19 5.66 11.36
N LEU A 63 13.51 6.82 10.79
CA LEU A 63 14.87 7.15 10.36
C LEU A 63 15.86 7.21 11.54
N THR A 64 15.44 7.76 12.69
CA THR A 64 16.29 7.82 13.90
C THR A 64 16.56 6.42 14.46
N GLU A 65 15.56 5.55 14.52
CA GLU A 65 15.70 4.19 15.03
C GLU A 65 16.65 3.33 14.15
N ILE A 66 16.57 3.44 12.82
CA ILE A 66 17.44 2.67 11.93
C ILE A 66 18.84 3.27 11.77
N ALA A 67 19.06 4.55 12.09
CA ALA A 67 20.38 5.19 11.97
C ALA A 67 21.46 4.52 12.85
N GLY A 68 21.06 3.87 13.94
CA GLY A 68 21.96 3.06 14.79
C GLY A 68 22.25 1.65 14.26
N ARG A 69 21.70 1.25 13.11
CA ARG A 69 21.72 -0.13 12.58
C ARG A 69 22.47 -0.18 11.24
N PRO A 70 23.77 -0.56 11.23
CA PRO A 70 24.57 -0.58 9.99
C PRO A 70 23.93 -1.45 8.90
N GLY A 71 23.81 -0.89 7.69
CA GLY A 71 23.20 -1.57 6.54
C GLY A 71 21.67 -1.61 6.51
N ALA A 72 20.98 -1.03 7.51
CA ALA A 72 19.53 -0.92 7.48
C ALA A 72 19.03 0.00 6.35
N VAL A 73 18.02 -0.46 5.62
CA VAL A 73 17.40 0.28 4.50
C VAL A 73 15.98 0.69 4.89
N ALA A 74 15.71 2.00 4.90
CA ALA A 74 14.37 2.52 5.15
C ALA A 74 13.35 1.97 4.14
N ASN A 75 12.09 1.82 4.56
CA ASN A 75 11.00 1.48 3.66
C ASN A 75 9.71 2.18 4.10
N TRP A 76 8.74 2.29 3.19
CA TRP A 76 7.52 3.06 3.36
C TRP A 76 6.34 2.30 2.76
N VAL A 77 5.51 1.69 3.61
CA VAL A 77 4.31 0.96 3.19
C VAL A 77 3.08 1.85 3.33
N LEU A 78 2.39 2.12 2.22
CA LEU A 78 1.19 2.98 2.21
C LEU A 78 -0.10 2.21 2.52
N GLY A 79 -0.16 0.96 2.05
CA GLY A 79 -1.33 0.09 2.19
C GLY A 79 -0.97 -1.38 1.96
N ASN A 80 -1.95 -2.24 2.18
CA ASN A 80 -1.85 -3.68 2.00
C ASN A 80 -3.25 -4.31 1.92
N HIS A 81 -3.31 -5.64 1.93
CA HIS A 81 -4.53 -6.43 1.84
C HIS A 81 -5.27 -6.62 3.18
N ASP A 82 -4.84 -5.94 4.26
CA ASP A 82 -5.38 -6.08 5.62
C ASP A 82 -5.96 -4.79 6.21
N GLY A 83 -5.68 -3.62 5.63
CA GLY A 83 -6.25 -2.35 6.07
C GLY A 83 -6.64 -1.42 4.92
N SER A 84 -7.59 -0.52 5.18
CA SER A 84 -8.14 0.51 4.26
C SER A 84 -7.11 1.06 3.24
N ARG A 85 -7.49 1.05 1.96
CA ARG A 85 -6.67 1.54 0.84
C ARG A 85 -6.26 2.99 1.07
N THR A 86 -5.07 3.37 0.59
CA THR A 86 -4.46 4.69 0.83
C THR A 86 -5.38 5.86 0.47
N ALA A 87 -6.08 5.80 -0.66
CA ALA A 87 -7.03 6.84 -1.07
C ALA A 87 -8.29 6.94 -0.15
N SER A 88 -8.69 5.85 0.50
CA SER A 88 -9.78 5.84 1.51
C SER A 88 -9.30 6.28 2.90
N ARG A 89 -8.08 5.92 3.28
CA ARG A 89 -7.41 6.37 4.51
C ARG A 89 -7.07 7.85 4.48
N TYR A 90 -6.76 8.38 3.29
CA TYR A 90 -6.38 9.77 3.02
C TYR A 90 -7.20 10.38 1.87
N PRO A 91 -8.52 10.65 2.05
CA PRO A 91 -9.36 11.20 1.00
C PRO A 91 -8.81 12.51 0.44
N GLY A 92 -8.72 12.61 -0.89
CA GLY A 92 -8.14 13.76 -1.58
C GLY A 92 -6.62 13.94 -1.42
N ARG A 93 -5.91 12.97 -0.82
CA ARG A 93 -4.46 13.00 -0.60
C ARG A 93 -3.71 11.75 -1.11
N GLY A 94 -4.37 10.88 -1.88
CA GLY A 94 -3.81 9.62 -2.36
C GLY A 94 -2.52 9.79 -3.16
N ASP A 95 -2.53 10.65 -4.17
CA ASP A 95 -1.35 10.92 -5.00
C ASP A 95 -0.20 11.53 -4.19
N GLN A 96 -0.50 12.44 -3.27
CA GLN A 96 0.49 13.06 -2.39
C GLN A 96 1.13 12.05 -1.43
N MET A 97 0.38 11.04 -0.97
CA MET A 97 0.93 9.93 -0.19
C MET A 97 1.85 9.04 -1.04
N THR A 98 1.45 8.73 -2.27
CA THR A 98 2.28 7.99 -3.24
C THR A 98 3.58 8.74 -3.55
N MET A 99 3.49 10.04 -3.84
CA MET A 99 4.65 10.92 -4.02
C MET A 99 5.55 10.93 -2.78
N LEU A 100 4.97 11.05 -1.58
CA LEU A 100 5.72 11.06 -0.32
C LEU A 100 6.54 9.77 -0.14
N ALA A 101 5.95 8.60 -0.36
CA ALA A 101 6.68 7.33 -0.27
C ALA A 101 7.80 7.21 -1.31
N MET A 102 7.61 7.77 -2.52
CA MET A 102 8.60 7.75 -3.60
C MET A 102 9.78 8.74 -3.42
N ILE A 103 9.59 9.85 -2.71
CA ILE A 103 10.67 10.83 -2.45
C ILE A 103 11.46 10.57 -1.16
N LEU A 104 10.91 9.75 -0.25
CA LEU A 104 11.60 9.36 0.97
C LEU A 104 12.72 8.34 0.68
N PRO A 105 13.82 8.34 1.45
CA PRO A 105 14.95 7.46 1.18
C PRO A 105 14.59 5.99 1.39
N GLY A 106 15.20 5.11 0.59
CA GLY A 106 15.02 3.66 0.70
C GLY A 106 13.96 3.09 -0.26
N VAL A 107 13.11 2.20 0.23
CA VAL A 107 12.17 1.41 -0.59
C VAL A 107 10.73 1.90 -0.43
N ALA A 108 10.13 2.41 -1.50
CA ALA A 108 8.68 2.61 -1.57
C ALA A 108 7.98 1.25 -1.77
N VAL A 109 6.93 0.99 -0.98
CA VAL A 109 6.13 -0.24 -1.08
C VAL A 109 4.69 0.13 -1.38
N THR A 110 4.23 -0.22 -2.59
CA THR A 110 2.91 0.09 -3.13
C THR A 110 2.05 -1.16 -3.19
N TYR A 111 0.80 -1.07 -2.72
CA TYR A 111 -0.23 -2.10 -2.89
C TYR A 111 -1.06 -1.83 -4.13
N TYR A 112 -1.41 -2.88 -4.90
CA TYR A 112 -2.02 -2.71 -6.22
C TYR A 112 -3.28 -1.85 -6.17
N GLY A 113 -3.43 -0.96 -7.16
CA GLY A 113 -4.50 0.02 -7.22
C GLY A 113 -4.18 1.35 -6.55
N GLU A 114 -3.13 1.47 -5.72
CA GLU A 114 -2.69 2.77 -5.20
C GLU A 114 -2.17 3.68 -6.33
N GLU A 115 -1.54 3.11 -7.35
CA GLU A 115 -1.04 3.78 -8.55
C GLU A 115 -2.13 4.36 -9.47
N ILE A 116 -3.39 4.02 -9.21
CA ILE A 116 -4.61 4.56 -9.83
C ILE A 116 -5.64 5.05 -8.79
N GLY A 117 -5.26 5.23 -7.53
CA GLY A 117 -6.16 5.79 -6.50
C GLY A 117 -7.38 4.93 -6.13
N MET A 118 -7.33 3.59 -6.25
CA MET A 118 -8.42 2.69 -5.83
C MET A 118 -8.82 2.94 -4.36
N ILE A 119 -10.14 2.95 -4.12
CA ILE A 119 -10.77 3.13 -2.81
C ILE A 119 -11.46 1.85 -2.32
N ASP A 120 -11.68 1.78 -1.01
CA ASP A 120 -12.39 0.68 -0.34
C ASP A 120 -13.81 0.50 -0.88
N LYS A 121 -14.22 -0.75 -1.12
CA LYS A 121 -15.63 -1.08 -1.39
C LYS A 121 -16.38 -1.33 -0.08
N THR A 122 -17.10 -0.32 0.41
CA THR A 122 -17.79 -0.35 1.73
C THR A 122 -19.23 -0.90 1.69
N ASP A 123 -19.78 -1.11 0.49
CA ASP A 123 -21.13 -1.61 0.21
C ASP A 123 -21.20 -3.14 -0.01
N ILE A 124 -20.14 -3.89 0.28
CA ILE A 124 -20.16 -5.37 0.32
C ILE A 124 -21.17 -5.82 1.38
N SER A 125 -22.03 -6.78 1.02
CA SER A 125 -23.02 -7.37 1.93
C SER A 125 -22.40 -8.45 2.82
N TYR A 126 -23.13 -8.94 3.83
CA TYR A 126 -22.64 -10.08 4.61
C TYR A 126 -22.61 -11.36 3.77
N GLU A 127 -23.55 -11.48 2.84
CA GLU A 127 -23.75 -12.64 1.98
C GLU A 127 -22.65 -12.74 0.91
N ASP A 128 -22.11 -11.60 0.48
CA ASP A 128 -20.99 -11.50 -0.45
C ASP A 128 -19.61 -11.54 0.25
N THR A 129 -19.57 -11.37 1.58
CA THR A 129 -18.32 -11.40 2.38
C THR A 129 -17.66 -12.78 2.28
N GLN A 130 -16.36 -12.80 1.95
CA GLN A 130 -15.56 -14.03 1.82
C GLN A 130 -14.41 -14.10 2.82
N ASP A 131 -13.97 -12.97 3.40
CA ASP A 131 -12.92 -12.98 4.41
C ASP A 131 -13.37 -13.76 5.67
N PRO A 132 -12.67 -14.85 6.06
CA PRO A 132 -13.00 -15.61 7.25
C PRO A 132 -13.11 -14.76 8.52
N ALA A 133 -12.36 -13.66 8.63
CA ALA A 133 -12.47 -12.73 9.76
C ALA A 133 -13.84 -12.01 9.79
N GLY A 134 -14.37 -11.64 8.62
CA GLY A 134 -15.71 -11.08 8.47
C GLY A 134 -16.82 -12.10 8.71
N CYS A 135 -16.69 -13.29 8.10
CA CYS A 135 -17.65 -14.39 8.28
C CYS A 135 -17.78 -14.80 9.75
N ASN A 136 -16.66 -15.00 10.44
CA ASN A 136 -16.63 -15.39 11.86
C ASN A 136 -17.13 -14.30 12.81
N ALA A 137 -17.13 -13.03 12.39
CA ALA A 137 -17.67 -11.91 13.18
C ALA A 137 -19.22 -11.84 13.11
N GLY A 138 -19.84 -12.52 12.14
CA GLY A 138 -21.29 -12.55 11.95
C GLY A 138 -21.88 -11.26 11.36
N ARG A 139 -23.18 -11.33 11.03
CA ARG A 139 -23.94 -10.29 10.31
C ARG A 139 -23.87 -8.88 10.90
N GLU A 140 -23.68 -8.75 12.21
CA GLU A 140 -23.62 -7.44 12.87
C GLU A 140 -22.24 -6.78 12.77
N LYS A 141 -21.15 -7.58 12.72
CA LYS A 141 -19.77 -7.08 12.88
C LYS A 141 -18.85 -7.38 11.71
N TYR A 142 -19.31 -8.05 10.66
CA TYR A 142 -18.48 -8.35 9.48
C TYR A 142 -17.81 -7.10 8.88
N LYS A 143 -18.50 -5.95 8.85
CA LYS A 143 -17.93 -4.69 8.33
C LYS A 143 -16.75 -4.15 9.15
N GLU A 144 -16.63 -4.54 10.43
CA GLU A 144 -15.52 -4.15 11.31
C GLU A 144 -14.31 -5.10 11.19
N LYS A 145 -14.49 -6.27 10.57
CA LYS A 145 -13.52 -7.39 10.58
C LYS A 145 -13.14 -7.91 9.20
N SER A 146 -13.99 -7.74 8.18
CA SER A 146 -13.71 -8.13 6.81
C SER A 146 -12.71 -7.17 6.16
N ARG A 147 -11.75 -7.77 5.47
CA ARG A 147 -10.76 -7.13 4.62
C ARG A 147 -11.16 -7.18 3.14
N ASP A 148 -12.32 -7.75 2.80
CA ASP A 148 -12.86 -7.75 1.44
C ASP A 148 -12.95 -6.35 0.78
N PRO A 149 -13.26 -5.25 1.51
CA PRO A 149 -13.26 -3.90 0.95
C PRO A 149 -11.94 -3.49 0.28
N VAL A 150 -10.80 -4.02 0.73
CA VAL A 150 -9.46 -3.72 0.19
C VAL A 150 -8.95 -4.77 -0.80
N ARG A 151 -9.69 -5.88 -0.96
CA ARG A 151 -9.32 -7.03 -1.81
C ARG A 151 -10.12 -7.10 -3.11
N THR A 152 -10.88 -6.06 -3.44
CA THR A 152 -11.59 -5.94 -4.72
C THR A 152 -10.62 -5.93 -5.90
N PRO A 153 -10.93 -6.64 -7.01
CA PRO A 153 -10.01 -6.75 -8.15
C PRO A 153 -9.60 -5.43 -8.78
N MET A 154 -8.48 -5.47 -9.51
CA MET A 154 -7.86 -4.33 -10.16
C MET A 154 -8.79 -3.70 -11.21
N GLN A 155 -8.78 -2.36 -11.29
CA GLN A 155 -9.65 -1.58 -12.16
C GLN A 155 -8.94 -1.26 -13.49
N TRP A 156 -8.80 -2.27 -14.36
CA TRP A 156 -8.04 -2.15 -15.60
C TRP A 156 -8.66 -1.16 -16.59
N ASN A 157 -9.96 -1.29 -16.87
CA ASN A 157 -10.65 -0.51 -17.89
C ASN A 157 -12.15 -0.32 -17.59
N ASP A 158 -12.93 0.07 -18.60
CA ASP A 158 -14.37 0.31 -18.54
C ASP A 158 -15.26 -0.86 -18.97
N ASP A 159 -14.67 -2.02 -19.30
CA ASP A 159 -15.42 -3.24 -19.58
C ASP A 159 -16.17 -3.76 -18.34
N ILE A 160 -17.03 -4.77 -18.55
CA ILE A 160 -17.65 -5.53 -17.47
C ILE A 160 -16.56 -6.03 -16.51
N ASN A 161 -16.81 -5.87 -15.20
CA ASN A 161 -15.86 -6.15 -14.12
C ASN A 161 -14.52 -5.39 -14.22
N ALA A 162 -14.49 -4.22 -14.88
CA ALA A 162 -13.30 -3.44 -15.20
C ALA A 162 -12.20 -4.23 -15.91
N GLY A 163 -12.59 -5.16 -16.78
CA GLY A 163 -11.67 -5.99 -17.59
C GLY A 163 -11.17 -7.25 -16.88
N GLU A 164 -11.53 -7.45 -15.61
CA GLU A 164 -11.16 -8.65 -14.87
C GLU A 164 -11.98 -9.88 -15.33
N LYS A 165 -11.29 -10.98 -15.66
CA LYS A 165 -11.92 -12.18 -16.23
C LYS A 165 -12.44 -13.16 -15.17
N LEU A 166 -11.93 -13.11 -13.94
CA LEU A 166 -12.48 -13.90 -12.84
C LEU A 166 -13.61 -13.15 -12.14
N LEU A 167 -14.77 -13.82 -12.04
CA LEU A 167 -15.83 -13.44 -11.11
C LEU A 167 -15.40 -13.75 -9.66
N MET A 168 -14.63 -12.85 -9.06
CA MET A 168 -14.51 -12.78 -7.61
C MET A 168 -15.37 -11.65 -7.04
N ILE A 169 -16.38 -12.08 -6.28
CA ILE A 169 -17.34 -11.30 -5.48
C ILE A 169 -18.34 -10.44 -6.26
N ILE A 170 -17.91 -9.38 -6.97
CA ILE A 170 -18.76 -8.17 -7.03
C ILE A 170 -19.73 -8.09 -8.24
N GLY A 171 -20.97 -7.63 -7.95
CA GLY A 171 -21.94 -7.13 -8.94
C GLY A 171 -21.56 -5.78 -9.58
N ARG A 172 -22.46 -5.22 -10.42
CA ARG A 172 -22.18 -4.10 -11.34
C ARG A 172 -21.54 -2.86 -10.69
N MET A 173 -20.22 -2.77 -10.78
CA MET A 173 -19.41 -1.66 -10.24
C MET A 173 -19.42 -0.43 -11.17
N ILE A 174 -19.44 0.77 -10.57
CA ILE A 174 -19.17 2.05 -11.26
C ILE A 174 -17.90 2.65 -10.64
N TYR A 175 -16.79 2.51 -11.34
CA TYR A 175 -15.48 2.95 -10.88
C TYR A 175 -15.17 4.39 -11.30
N HIS A 176 -14.63 5.19 -10.38
CA HIS A 176 -14.25 6.59 -10.62
C HIS A 176 -12.80 6.74 -11.14
N TYR A 177 -11.93 5.75 -10.95
CA TYR A 177 -10.54 5.75 -11.41
C TYR A 177 -10.21 4.39 -12.06
N ARG A 178 -9.46 4.39 -13.16
CA ARG A 178 -9.22 3.19 -14.00
C ARG A 178 -7.87 3.31 -14.69
N LEU A 179 -7.13 2.20 -14.83
CA LEU A 179 -5.77 2.23 -15.38
C LEU A 179 -5.71 2.82 -16.80
N GLN A 180 -6.62 2.40 -17.70
CA GLN A 180 -6.66 2.97 -19.04
C GLN A 180 -6.91 4.49 -19.06
N ASP A 181 -7.69 5.02 -18.13
CA ASP A 181 -7.99 6.45 -18.09
C ASP A 181 -6.83 7.24 -17.47
N SER A 182 -6.19 6.71 -16.44
CA SER A 182 -4.94 7.27 -15.88
C SER A 182 -3.78 7.27 -16.90
N ILE A 183 -3.74 6.32 -17.83
CA ILE A 183 -2.77 6.33 -18.95
C ILE A 183 -3.08 7.48 -19.91
N LYS A 184 -4.33 7.60 -20.38
CA LYS A 184 -4.76 8.69 -21.30
C LYS A 184 -4.53 10.08 -20.70
N GLU A 185 -4.80 10.26 -19.41
CA GLU A 185 -4.58 11.52 -18.69
C GLU A 185 -3.09 11.87 -18.62
N LYS A 186 -2.23 10.89 -18.27
CA LYS A 186 -0.78 11.08 -18.27
C LYS A 186 -0.25 11.43 -19.67
N GLU A 187 -0.71 10.75 -20.72
CA GLU A 187 -0.36 11.08 -22.11
C GLU A 187 -0.77 12.51 -22.50
N HIS A 188 -1.99 12.95 -22.14
CA HIS A 188 -2.43 14.32 -22.33
C HIS A 188 -1.57 15.34 -21.58
N GLY A 189 -1.20 15.04 -20.33
CA GLY A 189 -0.28 15.86 -19.54
C GLY A 189 1.11 15.99 -20.17
N TYR A 190 1.68 14.89 -20.65
CA TYR A 190 2.96 14.89 -21.36
C TYR A 190 2.92 15.68 -22.69
N LEU A 191 1.83 15.57 -23.45
CA LEU A 191 1.61 16.34 -24.68
C LEU A 191 1.44 17.84 -24.40
N SER A 192 0.67 18.19 -23.35
CA SER A 192 0.52 19.57 -22.88
C SER A 192 1.87 20.18 -22.49
N MET A 193 2.65 19.47 -21.67
CA MET A 193 4.00 19.92 -21.28
C MET A 193 4.92 20.11 -22.48
N ARG A 194 4.96 19.19 -23.47
CA ARG A 194 5.76 19.38 -24.69
C ARG A 194 5.38 20.62 -25.50
N THR A 195 4.13 21.06 -25.44
CA THR A 195 3.65 22.27 -26.13
C THR A 195 4.05 23.57 -25.40
N LEU A 196 4.45 23.49 -24.13
CA LEU A 196 4.92 24.64 -23.33
C LEU A 196 6.44 24.90 -23.44
N TRP A 197 7.17 24.03 -24.16
CA TRP A 197 8.63 24.13 -24.36
C TRP A 197 9.03 24.27 -25.84
N ASN A 198 8.08 24.65 -26.72
CA ASN A 198 8.31 25.01 -28.13
C ASN A 198 7.67 26.38 -28.42
#